data_AF-A0A5A9ZUE2-F1
#
_entry.id   AF-A0A5A9ZUE2-F1
#
_cell.length_a   1.000
_cell.length_b   1.000
_cell.length_c   1.000
_cell.angle_alpha   90.00
_cell.angle_beta   90.00
_cell.angle_gamma   90.00
#
_symmetry.space_group_name_H-M   'P 1'
#
loop_
_entity.id
_entity.type
_entity.pdbx_description
1 polymer ?
#
loop_
_entity_poly.entity_id
_entity_poly.type
_entity_poly.pdbx_seq_one_letter_code
_entity_poly.pdbx_strand_id
1 'polypeptide(L)' 'MNANQIINLVMRMFVRKAVGRGMNAGINRMAGKGKSREEMSPEERQKARQGKQSARRARQMMKMGRRIGRM' A
#
# COMPACT_ATOMS: atom_id res chain seq x y z
N MET A 1 -10.34 4.20 -34.61
CA MET A 1 -9.99 3.46 -33.37
C MET A 1 -8.49 3.47 -33.23
N ASN A 2 -7.97 4.17 -32.22
CA ASN A 2 -6.53 4.45 -32.13
C ASN A 2 -5.82 3.29 -31.42
N ALA A 3 -4.97 2.55 -32.13
CA ALA A 3 -4.07 1.56 -31.53
C ALA A 3 -3.26 2.15 -30.35
N ASN A 4 -2.95 3.45 -30.41
CA ASN A 4 -2.33 4.21 -29.32
C ASN A 4 -3.15 4.21 -28.02
N GLN A 5 -4.48 4.23 -28.09
CA GLN A 5 -5.34 4.16 -26.90
C GLN A 5 -5.28 2.78 -26.25
N ILE A 6 -5.21 1.72 -27.07
CA ILE A 6 -5.08 0.33 -26.59
C ILE A 6 -3.72 0.14 -25.92
N ILE A 7 -2.64 0.62 -26.53
CA ILE A 7 -1.29 0.56 -25.97
C ILE A 7 -1.21 1.33 -24.64
N ASN A 8 -1.79 2.53 -24.57
CA ASN A 8 -1.83 3.32 -23.34
C ASN A 8 -2.64 2.63 -22.23
N LEU A 9 -3.73 1.94 -22.59
CA LEU A 9 -4.54 1.13 -21.66
C LEU A 9 -3.75 -0.06 -21.12
N VAL A 10 -3.06 -0.79 -21.99
CA VAL A 10 -2.26 -1.96 -21.62
C VAL A 10 -1.08 -1.54 -20.75
N MET A 11 -0.34 -0.50 -21.14
CA MET A 11 0.78 0.03 -20.35
C MET A 11 0.31 0.54 -18.99
N ARG A 12 -0.79 1.28 -18.91
CA ARG A 12 -1.36 1.72 -17.62
C ARG A 12 -1.75 0.53 -16.74
N MET A 13 -2.39 -0.50 -17.29
CA MET A 13 -2.75 -1.68 -16.52
C MET A 13 -1.52 -2.48 -16.08
N PHE A 14 -0.53 -2.60 -16.97
CA PHE A 14 0.72 -3.30 -16.70
C PHE A 14 1.49 -2.62 -15.57
N VAL A 15 1.74 -1.31 -15.66
CA VAL A 15 2.41 -0.54 -14.61
C VAL A 15 1.62 -0.63 -13.30
N ARG A 16 0.29 -0.46 -13.33
CA ARG A 16 -0.52 -0.54 -12.10
C ARG A 16 -0.47 -1.93 -11.45
N LYS A 17 -0.45 -3.00 -12.23
CA LYS A 17 -0.34 -4.38 -11.72
C LYS A 17 1.09 -4.72 -11.30
N ALA A 18 2.09 -4.29 -12.05
CA ALA A 18 3.51 -4.54 -11.79
C ALA A 18 4.00 -3.77 -10.57
N VAL A 19 3.68 -2.48 -10.45
CA VAL A 19 3.96 -1.69 -9.24
C VAL A 19 3.10 -2.16 -8.08
N GLY A 20 1.81 -2.44 -8.28
CA GLY A 20 0.94 -2.95 -7.22
C GLY A 20 1.41 -4.29 -6.64
N ARG A 21 1.78 -5.25 -7.51
CA ARG A 21 2.32 -6.55 -7.07
C ARG A 21 3.77 -6.45 -6.62
N GLY A 22 4.60 -5.64 -7.27
CA GLY A 22 6.01 -5.44 -6.95
C GLY A 22 6.22 -4.71 -5.63
N MET A 23 5.41 -3.69 -5.33
CA MET A 23 5.42 -3.05 -4.01
C MET A 23 4.80 -3.96 -2.95
N ASN A 24 3.69 -4.65 -3.21
CA ASN A 24 3.14 -5.57 -2.20
C ASN A 24 4.05 -6.77 -1.93
N ALA A 25 4.68 -7.35 -2.96
CA ALA A 25 5.64 -8.43 -2.82
C ALA A 25 6.97 -7.93 -2.23
N GLY A 26 7.43 -6.74 -2.64
CA GLY A 26 8.62 -6.09 -2.11
C GLY A 26 8.45 -5.70 -0.64
N ILE A 27 7.32 -5.11 -0.26
CA ILE A 27 6.99 -4.81 1.14
C ILE A 27 6.75 -6.11 1.90
N ASN A 28 6.05 -7.12 1.39
CA ASN A 28 5.89 -8.40 2.10
C ASN A 28 7.22 -9.18 2.22
N ARG A 29 8.18 -8.96 1.32
CA ARG A 29 9.49 -9.62 1.35
C ARG A 29 10.52 -8.83 2.17
N MET A 30 10.45 -7.50 2.18
CA MET A 30 11.27 -6.63 3.03
C MET A 30 10.73 -6.54 4.47
N ALA A 31 9.42 -6.51 4.65
CA ALA A 31 8.77 -6.57 5.97
C ALA A 31 8.69 -7.99 6.53
N GLY A 32 9.13 -8.98 5.76
CA GLY A 32 8.89 -10.39 6.03
C GLY A 32 7.40 -10.72 6.02
N LYS A 33 7.07 -11.99 5.78
CA LYS A 33 5.75 -12.54 6.10
C LYS A 33 5.45 -12.10 7.54
N GLY A 34 4.58 -11.10 7.72
CA GLY A 34 4.54 -10.31 8.95
C GLY A 34 4.47 -11.25 10.15
N LYS A 35 5.56 -11.32 10.92
CA LYS A 35 5.69 -12.21 12.07
C LYS A 35 4.39 -12.15 12.86
N SER A 36 3.84 -13.31 13.24
CA SER A 36 2.65 -13.32 14.10
C SER A 36 2.96 -12.49 15.34
N ARG A 37 1.95 -11.82 15.91
CA ARG A 37 2.17 -10.94 17.08
C ARG A 37 2.92 -11.66 18.20
N GLU A 38 2.78 -12.99 18.28
CA GLU A 38 3.46 -13.91 19.20
C GLU A 38 4.96 -14.11 18.90
N GLU A 39 5.39 -14.01 17.64
CA GLU A 39 6.78 -14.23 17.21
C GLU A 39 7.62 -12.93 17.17
N MET A 40 6.99 -11.79 17.44
CA MET A 40 7.64 -10.48 17.43
C MET A 40 8.33 -10.20 18.76
N SER A 41 9.62 -9.84 18.70
CA SER A 41 10.35 -9.29 19.85
C SER A 41 9.64 -8.03 20.40
N PRO A 42 9.74 -7.72 21.71
CA PRO A 42 9.13 -6.52 22.30
C PRO A 42 9.47 -5.22 21.55
N GLU A 43 10.70 -5.12 21.03
CA GLU A 43 11.19 -3.98 20.26
C GLU A 43 10.53 -3.89 18.87
N GLU A 44 10.42 -5.02 18.18
CA GLU A 44 9.73 -5.10 16.88
C GLU A 44 8.24 -4.76 17.04
N ARG A 45 7.63 -5.16 18.17
CA ARG A 45 6.23 -4.86 18.50
C ARG A 45 6.01 -3.36 18.73
N GLN A 46 6.97 -2.64 19.34
CA GLN A 46 6.90 -1.19 19.46
C GLN A 46 7.00 -0.50 18.10
N LYS A 47 7.97 -0.89 17.26
CA LYS A 47 8.13 -0.34 15.90
C LYS A 47 6.87 -0.58 15.06
N ALA A 48 6.28 -1.77 15.14
CA ALA A 48 5.02 -2.09 14.47
C ALA A 48 3.83 -1.27 15.00
N ARG A 49 3.76 -1.00 16.31
CA ARG A 49 2.72 -0.13 16.91
C ARG A 49 2.84 1.31 16.41
N GLN A 50 4.06 1.86 16.38
CA GLN A 50 4.32 3.21 15.85
C GLN A 50 3.92 3.29 14.38
N GLY A 51 4.35 2.33 13.55
CA GLY A 51 3.93 2.26 12.15
C GLY A 51 2.41 2.16 11.96
N LYS A 52 1.72 1.36 12.78
CA LYS A 52 0.25 1.25 12.76
C LYS A 52 -0.45 2.56 13.15
N GLN A 53 0.11 3.33 14.08
CA GLN A 53 -0.45 4.62 14.49
C GLN A 53 -0.33 5.66 13.37
N SER A 54 0.85 5.74 12.73
CA SER A 54 1.07 6.60 11.56
C SER A 54 0.13 6.22 10.41
N ALA A 55 -0.01 4.92 10.12
CA ALA A 55 -0.95 4.44 9.12
C ALA A 55 -2.43 4.74 9.48
N ARG A 56 -2.81 4.71 10.77
CA ARG A 56 -4.16 5.11 11.22
C ARG A 56 -4.43 6.58 10.95
N ARG A 57 -3.49 7.47 11.31
CA ARG A 57 -3.60 8.91 11.07
C ARG A 57 -3.69 9.22 9.57
N ALA A 58 -2.83 8.60 8.76
CA ALA A 58 -2.88 8.73 7.30
C ALA A 58 -4.23 8.26 6.72
N ARG A 59 -4.78 7.15 7.21
CA ARG A 59 -6.13 6.67 6.80
C ARG A 59 -7.24 7.64 7.18
N GLN A 60 -7.16 8.29 8.34
CA GLN A 60 -8.14 9.31 8.75
C GLN A 60 -8.06 10.54 7.85
N MET A 61 -6.87 11.05 7.59
CA MET A 61 -6.63 12.15 6.63
C MET A 61 -7.19 11.82 5.24
N MET A 62 -6.89 10.63 4.71
CA MET A 62 -7.43 10.18 3.43
C MET A 62 -8.96 10.01 3.42
N LYS A 63 -9.57 9.61 4.55
CA LYS A 63 -11.03 9.54 4.66
C LYS A 63 -11.65 10.93 4.65
N MET A 64 -11.02 11.88 5.34
CA MET A 64 -11.43 13.29 5.35
C MET A 64 -11.33 13.90 3.95
N GLY A 65 -10.16 13.79 3.31
CA GLY A 65 -9.95 14.29 1.94
C GLY A 65 -10.92 13.69 0.92
N ARG A 66 -11.26 12.40 1.05
CA ARG A 66 -12.28 11.76 0.21
C ARG A 66 -13.71 12.21 0.48
N ARG A 67 -14.02 12.69 1.69
CA ARG A 67 -15.33 13.28 1.98
C ARG A 67 -15.41 14.70 1.43
N ILE A 68 -14.34 15.48 1.59
CA ILE A 68 -14.22 16.84 1.05
C ILE A 68 -14.30 16.82 -0.47
N GLY A 69 -13.55 15.95 -1.16
CA GLY A 69 -13.59 15.84 -2.61
C GLY A 69 -14.80 15.08 -3.19
N ARG A 70 -15.76 14.66 -2.36
CA ARG A 70 -17.05 14.09 -2.79
C ARG A 70 -18.23 15.02 -2.55
N MET A 71 -18.03 16.11 -1.80
CA MET A 71 -18.95 17.25 -1.75
C MET A 71 -18.57 18.20 -2.88
#